data_AF-A0A7S1W590-F1
#
_entry.id   AF-A0A7S1W590-F1
#
_cell.length_a   1.000
_cell.length_b   1.000
_cell.length_c   1.000
_cell.angle_alpha   90.00
_cell.angle_beta   90.00
_cell.angle_gamma   90.00
#
_symmetry.space_group_name_H-M   'P 1'
#
loop_
_entity.id
_entity.type
_entity.pdbx_description
1 polymer ?
#
loop_
_entity_poly.entity_id
_entity_poly.type
_entity_poly.pdbx_seq_one_letter_code
_entity_poly.pdbx_strand_id
1 'polypeptide(L)'
;AMQYWQAYDGFARVAMSVGTNQLVAALSYYVIGYVLISNHAVIAAWLVVMLFMVVAAALVRLDMSLTGPEYRASVVLIISGPCLTAVAAEEWSRKTAIGREVASVLAPMAYLASALWLTFLLYISNVREQRGGAMLPTGFRSVMYIDVFGWIQRSAPGPDARAPAGSAGG
;
A
#
# COMPACT_ATOMS: atom_id res chain seq x y z
N ALA A 1 6.19 -7.74 28.83
CA ALA A 1 7.43 -7.97 28.07
C ALA A 1 7.17 -8.65 26.72
N MET A 2 6.51 -9.82 26.68
CA MET A 2 6.25 -10.58 25.44
C MET A 2 5.45 -9.80 24.36
N GLN A 3 4.45 -9.01 24.77
CA GLN A 3 3.59 -8.26 23.82
C GLN A 3 4.33 -7.13 23.07
N TYR A 4 5.30 -6.49 23.72
CA TYR A 4 6.05 -5.37 23.12
C TYR A 4 6.99 -5.84 22.00
N TRP A 5 7.60 -7.02 22.16
CA TRP A 5 8.47 -7.60 21.12
C TRP A 5 7.67 -8.00 19.87
N GLN A 6 6.47 -8.55 20.06
CA GLN A 6 5.58 -8.96 18.97
C GLN A 6 5.06 -7.76 18.18
N ALA A 7 4.70 -6.66 18.87
CA ALA A 7 4.32 -5.42 18.21
C ALA A 7 5.47 -4.85 17.37
N TYR A 8 6.69 -4.84 17.92
CA TYR A 8 7.87 -4.36 17.21
C TYR A 8 8.17 -5.17 15.92
N ASP A 9 8.15 -6.50 15.99
CA ASP A 9 8.33 -7.36 14.81
C ASP A 9 7.23 -7.13 13.76
N GLY A 10 5.97 -6.95 14.20
CA GLY A 10 4.86 -6.62 13.32
C GLY A 10 5.07 -5.31 12.55
N PHE A 11 5.46 -4.23 13.23
CA PHE A 11 5.76 -2.95 12.58
C PHE A 11 6.98 -3.04 11.64
N ALA A 12 8.01 -3.80 12.00
CA ALA A 12 9.19 -3.99 11.15
C ALA A 12 8.81 -4.65 9.80
N ARG A 13 7.95 -5.68 9.83
CA ARG A 13 7.47 -6.35 8.61
C ARG A 13 6.61 -5.43 7.73
N VAL A 14 5.73 -4.64 8.33
CA VAL A 14 4.92 -3.67 7.60
C VAL A 14 5.80 -2.58 6.98
N ALA A 15 6.80 -2.09 7.71
CA ALA A 15 7.76 -1.12 7.18
C ALA A 15 8.56 -1.68 6.00
N MET A 16 9.02 -2.94 6.07
CA MET A 16 9.72 -3.60 4.95
C MET A 16 8.84 -3.74 3.72
N SER A 17 7.58 -4.18 3.89
CA SER A 17 6.62 -4.32 2.80
C SER A 17 6.33 -2.96 2.13
N VAL A 18 5.92 -1.97 2.92
CA VAL A 18 5.61 -0.63 2.42
C VAL A 18 6.85 -0.01 1.78
N GLY A 19 8.01 -0.13 2.41
CA GLY A 19 9.29 0.36 1.89
C GLY A 19 9.67 -0.27 0.55
N THR A 20 9.47 -1.58 0.39
CA THR A 20 9.73 -2.28 -0.88
C THR A 20 8.80 -1.76 -1.98
N ASN A 21 7.53 -1.56 -1.67
CA ASN A 21 6.58 -1.02 -2.63
C ASN A 21 6.91 0.44 -3.04
N GLN A 22 7.36 1.27 -2.10
CA GLN A 22 7.85 2.62 -2.42
C GLN A 22 9.15 2.60 -3.22
N LEU A 23 10.06 1.66 -2.96
CA LEU A 23 11.29 1.48 -3.72
C LEU A 23 10.99 1.13 -5.18
N VAL A 24 10.02 0.23 -5.44
CA VAL A 24 9.60 -0.11 -6.80
C VAL A 24 9.03 1.11 -7.52
N ALA A 25 8.20 1.92 -6.84
CA ALA A 25 7.70 3.18 -7.40
C ALA A 25 8.85 4.16 -7.71
N ALA A 26 9.81 4.33 -6.80
CA ALA A 26 10.97 5.19 -7.00
C ALA A 26 11.84 4.74 -8.20
N LEU A 27 12.06 3.43 -8.34
CA LEU A 27 12.77 2.86 -9.50
C LEU A 27 12.04 3.12 -10.80
N SER A 28 10.70 3.08 -10.81
CA SER A 28 9.92 3.42 -11.99
C SER A 28 10.13 4.88 -12.42
N TYR A 29 10.16 5.82 -11.47
CA TYR A 29 10.47 7.23 -11.75
C TYR A 29 11.91 7.44 -12.20
N TYR A 30 12.87 6.72 -11.61
CA TYR A 30 14.27 6.75 -12.03
C TYR A 30 14.42 6.30 -13.48
N VAL A 31 13.75 5.22 -13.88
CA VAL A 31 13.79 4.71 -15.27
C VAL A 31 13.17 5.71 -16.24
N ILE A 32 12.08 6.38 -15.86
CA ILE A 32 11.52 7.47 -16.68
C ILE A 32 12.58 8.57 -16.87
N GLY A 33 13.21 9.04 -15.80
CA GLY A 33 14.24 10.09 -15.90
C GLY A 33 15.45 9.65 -16.74
N TYR A 34 15.99 8.45 -16.50
CA TYR A 34 17.24 8.03 -17.13
C TYR A 34 17.04 7.46 -18.54
N VAL A 35 16.11 6.52 -18.72
CA VAL A 35 15.94 5.81 -20.00
C VAL A 35 15.15 6.63 -21.01
N LEU A 36 14.11 7.34 -20.57
CA LEU A 36 13.29 8.16 -21.49
C LEU A 36 14.02 9.45 -21.86
N ILE A 37 14.56 10.19 -20.88
CA ILE A 37 15.14 11.52 -21.14
C ILE A 37 16.57 11.43 -21.66
N SER A 38 17.44 10.61 -21.06
CA SER A 38 18.86 10.56 -21.45
C SER A 38 19.11 9.71 -22.70
N ASN A 39 18.41 8.58 -22.84
CA ASN A 39 18.62 7.64 -23.96
C ASN A 39 17.58 7.77 -25.08
N HIS A 40 16.55 8.61 -24.92
CA HIS A 40 15.43 8.77 -25.87
C HIS A 40 14.74 7.45 -26.26
N ALA A 41 14.86 6.41 -25.43
CA ALA A 41 14.34 5.07 -25.70
C ALA A 41 12.93 4.91 -25.12
N VAL A 42 11.93 5.51 -25.80
CA VAL A 42 10.55 5.61 -25.30
C VAL A 42 9.91 4.25 -25.02
N ILE A 43 9.96 3.35 -25.99
CA ILE A 43 9.31 2.03 -25.88
C ILE A 43 9.94 1.21 -24.73
N ALA A 44 11.27 1.25 -24.61
CA ALA A 44 11.98 0.55 -23.54
C ALA A 44 11.59 1.09 -22.16
N ALA A 45 11.52 2.41 -22.00
CA ALA A 45 11.10 3.03 -20.75
C ALA A 45 9.68 2.61 -20.36
N TRP A 46 8.73 2.64 -21.30
CA TRP A 46 7.34 2.23 -21.06
C TRP A 46 7.23 0.76 -20.62
N LEU A 47 7.97 -0.15 -21.26
CA LEU A 47 7.95 -1.58 -20.89
C LEU A 47 8.48 -1.80 -19.47
N VAL A 48 9.54 -1.11 -19.08
CA VAL A 48 10.11 -1.24 -17.71
C VAL A 48 9.19 -0.62 -16.66
N VAL A 49 8.55 0.52 -16.96
CA VAL A 49 7.53 1.12 -16.08
C VAL A 49 6.36 0.16 -15.89
N MET A 50 5.83 -0.43 -16.97
CA MET A 50 4.77 -1.44 -16.90
C MET A 50 5.16 -2.64 -16.06
N LEU A 51 6.40 -3.14 -16.22
CA LEU A 51 6.92 -4.24 -15.42
C LEU A 51 6.92 -3.87 -13.92
N PHE A 52 7.45 -2.71 -13.55
CA PHE A 52 7.47 -2.27 -12.16
C PHE A 52 6.06 -2.04 -11.60
N MET A 53 5.10 -1.59 -12.41
CA MET A 53 3.70 -1.43 -11.97
C MET A 53 3.04 -2.78 -11.68
N VAL A 54 3.32 -3.80 -12.51
CA VAL A 54 2.84 -5.17 -12.25
C VAL A 54 3.46 -5.74 -10.98
N VAL A 55 4.76 -5.52 -10.77
CA VAL A 55 5.45 -5.95 -9.54
C VAL A 55 4.87 -5.24 -8.32
N ALA A 56 4.65 -3.93 -8.39
CA ALA A 56 4.07 -3.16 -7.29
C ALA A 56 2.64 -3.62 -6.95
N ALA A 57 1.81 -3.86 -7.97
CA ALA A 57 0.46 -4.41 -7.77
C ALA A 57 0.49 -5.82 -7.17
N ALA A 58 1.44 -6.67 -7.60
CA ALA A 58 1.64 -8.00 -7.04
C ALA A 58 2.06 -7.93 -5.57
N LEU A 59 2.99 -7.05 -5.21
CA LEU A 59 3.43 -6.84 -3.81
C LEU A 59 2.26 -6.39 -2.92
N VAL A 60 1.44 -5.44 -3.38
CA VAL A 60 0.24 -5.01 -2.65
C VAL A 60 -0.72 -6.19 -2.41
N ARG A 61 -0.89 -7.09 -3.38
CA ARG A 61 -1.75 -8.27 -3.20
C ARG A 61 -1.16 -9.30 -2.24
N LEU A 62 0.17 -9.40 -2.20
CA LEU A 62 0.89 -10.40 -1.41
C LEU A 62 0.96 -10.00 0.07
N ASP A 63 1.25 -8.72 0.32
CA ASP A 63 1.51 -8.21 1.67
C ASP A 63 0.25 -7.75 2.40
N MET A 64 -0.77 -7.34 1.66
CA MET A 64 -1.90 -6.58 2.19
C MET A 64 -3.20 -7.40 2.12
N SER A 65 -3.95 -7.42 3.21
CA SER A 65 -5.19 -8.20 3.34
C SER A 65 -6.40 -7.39 2.87
N LEU A 66 -6.37 -6.88 1.64
CA LEU A 66 -7.40 -6.00 1.12
C LEU A 66 -8.65 -6.76 0.68
N THR A 67 -9.83 -6.18 0.89
CA THR A 67 -11.04 -6.65 0.19
C THR A 67 -10.98 -6.30 -1.30
N GLY A 68 -11.74 -7.02 -2.12
CA GLY A 68 -11.76 -6.82 -3.59
C GLY A 68 -11.85 -5.36 -4.08
N PRO A 69 -12.78 -4.52 -3.57
CA PRO A 69 -12.87 -3.13 -3.99
C PRO A 69 -11.68 -2.28 -3.53
N GLU A 70 -11.18 -2.50 -2.31
CA GLU A 70 -10.01 -1.79 -1.78
C GLU A 70 -8.75 -2.12 -2.57
N TYR A 71 -8.58 -3.38 -2.97
CA TYR A 71 -7.48 -3.80 -3.83
C TYR A 71 -7.53 -3.11 -5.20
N ARG A 72 -8.72 -3.02 -5.82
CA ARG A 72 -8.88 -2.29 -7.09
C ARG A 72 -8.53 -0.82 -6.93
N ALA A 73 -8.95 -0.18 -5.84
CA ALA A 73 -8.57 1.19 -5.54
C ALA A 73 -7.04 1.32 -5.40
N SER A 74 -6.38 0.44 -4.63
CA SER A 74 -4.92 0.45 -4.47
C SER A 74 -4.18 0.38 -5.80
N VAL A 75 -4.59 -0.53 -6.68
CA VAL A 75 -3.96 -0.72 -7.99
C VAL A 75 -4.14 0.50 -8.88
N VAL A 76 -5.30 1.15 -8.85
CA VAL A 76 -5.52 2.38 -9.64
C VAL A 76 -4.63 3.51 -9.12
N LEU A 77 -4.58 3.72 -7.80
CA LEU A 77 -3.77 4.78 -7.20
C LEU A 77 -2.27 4.57 -7.48
N ILE A 78 -1.74 3.35 -7.31
CA ILE A 78 -0.30 3.09 -7.47
C ILE A 78 0.16 3.21 -8.92
N ILE A 79 -0.69 2.85 -9.89
CA ILE A 79 -0.37 2.94 -11.33
C ILE A 79 -0.49 4.38 -11.83
N SER A 80 -1.45 5.14 -11.30
CA SER A 80 -1.74 6.49 -11.80
C SER A 80 -0.54 7.45 -11.72
N GLY A 81 0.25 7.44 -10.65
CA GLY A 81 1.41 8.34 -10.49
C GLY A 81 2.50 8.14 -11.56
N PRO A 82 3.07 6.93 -11.69
CA PRO A 82 4.09 6.62 -12.69
C PRO A 82 3.60 6.77 -14.12
N CYS A 83 2.34 6.41 -14.42
CA CYS A 83 1.76 6.61 -15.76
C CYS A 83 1.62 8.09 -16.12
N LEU A 84 1.09 8.94 -15.22
CA LEU A 84 0.99 10.38 -15.45
C LEU A 84 2.38 11.00 -15.66
N THR A 85 3.38 10.55 -14.91
CA THR A 85 4.76 11.04 -15.06
C THR A 85 5.40 10.58 -16.36
N ALA A 86 5.15 9.34 -16.80
CA ALA A 86 5.66 8.84 -18.07
C ALA A 86 5.10 9.64 -19.25
N VAL A 87 3.79 9.92 -19.26
CA VAL A 87 3.14 10.76 -20.28
C VAL A 87 3.69 12.19 -20.26
N ALA A 88 3.83 12.79 -19.07
CA ALA A 88 4.39 14.13 -18.93
C ALA A 88 5.83 14.22 -19.47
N ALA A 89 6.65 13.21 -19.16
CA ALA A 89 8.04 13.15 -19.59
C ALA A 89 8.16 12.89 -21.10
N GLU A 90 7.26 12.11 -21.69
CA GLU A 90 7.21 11.91 -23.14
C GLU A 90 6.85 13.21 -23.89
N GLU A 91 5.81 13.92 -23.44
CA GLU A 91 5.42 15.20 -24.02
C GLU A 91 6.53 16.26 -23.86
N TRP A 92 7.22 16.25 -22.71
CA TRP A 92 8.40 17.09 -22.50
C TRP A 92 9.52 16.77 -23.49
N SER A 93 9.76 15.48 -23.77
CA SER A 93 10.79 15.03 -24.71
C SER A 93 10.49 15.41 -26.16
N ARG A 94 9.22 15.60 -26.55
CA ARG A 94 8.82 15.96 -27.92
C ARG A 94 9.13 17.42 -28.29
N LYS A 95 9.54 18.26 -27.32
CA LYS A 95 9.92 19.68 -27.51
C LYS A 95 8.85 20.54 -28.21
N THR A 96 7.58 20.15 -28.15
CA THR A 96 6.46 20.93 -28.71
C THR A 96 6.02 22.02 -27.73
N ALA A 97 5.52 23.15 -28.24
CA ALA A 97 5.01 24.23 -27.40
C ALA A 97 3.81 23.77 -26.54
N ILE A 98 2.91 22.98 -27.13
CA ILE A 98 1.75 22.40 -26.45
C ILE A 98 2.20 21.35 -25.41
N GLY A 99 3.20 20.53 -25.73
CA GLY A 99 3.70 19.49 -24.81
C GLY A 99 4.28 20.07 -23.52
N ARG A 100 4.85 21.28 -23.57
CA ARG A 100 5.36 21.99 -22.38
C ARG A 100 4.23 22.41 -21.44
N GLU A 101 3.13 22.92 -21.98
CA GLU A 101 1.94 23.30 -21.19
C GLU A 101 1.23 22.07 -20.63
N VAL A 102 1.16 20.98 -21.40
CA VAL A 102 0.59 19.72 -20.91
C VAL A 102 1.46 19.15 -19.77
N ALA A 103 2.78 19.15 -19.92
CA ALA A 103 3.70 18.68 -18.90
C ALA A 103 3.64 19.51 -17.61
N SER A 104 3.47 20.83 -17.71
CA SER A 104 3.36 21.72 -16.55
C SER A 104 2.10 21.45 -15.72
N VAL A 105 1.01 21.04 -16.37
CA VAL A 105 -0.25 20.65 -15.71
C VAL A 105 -0.22 19.20 -15.20
N LEU A 106 0.38 18.27 -15.94
CA LEU A 106 0.45 16.85 -15.54
C LEU A 106 1.40 16.60 -14.37
N ALA A 107 2.50 17.35 -14.27
CA ALA A 107 3.49 17.21 -13.20
C ALA A 107 2.88 17.32 -11.79
N PRO A 108 2.12 18.38 -11.42
CA PRO A 108 1.49 18.47 -10.11
C PRO A 108 0.42 17.38 -9.90
N MET A 109 -0.28 16.95 -10.96
CA MET A 109 -1.25 15.86 -10.87
C MET A 109 -0.60 14.53 -10.51
N ALA A 110 0.60 14.25 -11.02
CA ALA A 110 1.35 13.05 -10.65
C ALA A 110 1.79 13.05 -9.18
N TYR A 111 2.21 14.20 -8.65
CA TYR A 111 2.51 14.35 -7.22
C TYR A 111 1.27 14.21 -6.36
N LEU A 112 0.12 14.76 -6.79
CA LEU A 112 -1.15 14.58 -6.11
C LEU A 112 -1.59 13.11 -6.08
N ALA A 113 -1.44 12.39 -7.18
CA ALA A 113 -1.72 10.95 -7.24
C ALA A 113 -0.83 10.15 -6.29
N SER A 114 0.46 10.48 -6.22
CA SER A 114 1.41 9.86 -5.29
C SER A 114 1.10 10.18 -3.82
N ALA A 115 0.69 11.41 -3.53
CA ALA A 115 0.24 11.81 -2.20
C ALA A 115 -1.06 11.12 -1.80
N LEU A 116 -2.01 11.00 -2.74
CA LEU A 116 -3.26 10.25 -2.54
C LEU A 116 -2.97 8.79 -2.24
N TRP A 117 -2.00 8.17 -2.94
CA TRP A 117 -1.56 6.81 -2.67
C TRP A 117 -1.00 6.64 -1.26
N LEU A 118 -0.11 7.54 -0.83
CA LEU A 118 0.43 7.53 0.54
C LEU A 118 -0.66 7.75 1.59
N THR A 119 -1.60 8.66 1.33
CA THR A 119 -2.75 8.92 2.22
C THR A 119 -3.65 7.69 2.33
N PHE A 120 -3.87 6.99 1.22
CA PHE A 120 -4.64 5.75 1.18
C PHE A 120 -3.93 4.62 1.92
N LEU A 121 -2.61 4.49 1.78
CA LEU A 121 -1.81 3.56 2.58
C LEU A 121 -1.93 3.84 4.08
N LEU A 122 -1.89 5.12 4.49
CA LEU A 122 -2.09 5.51 5.89
C LEU A 122 -3.51 5.16 6.37
N TYR A 123 -4.52 5.41 5.53
CA TYR A 123 -5.91 5.08 5.84
C TYR A 123 -6.10 3.57 6.05
N ILE A 124 -5.53 2.73 5.18
CA ILE A 124 -5.64 1.26 5.31
C ILE A 124 -4.79 0.73 6.47
N SER A 125 -3.69 1.42 6.81
CA SER A 125 -2.86 1.04 7.95
C SER A 125 -3.58 1.13 9.29
N ASN A 126 -4.75 1.81 9.34
CA ASN A 126 -5.68 1.98 10.47
C ASN A 126 -5.21 1.30 11.75
N VAL A 127 -4.30 2.00 12.45
CA VAL A 127 -3.68 1.51 13.68
C VAL A 127 -4.77 1.47 14.73
N ARG A 128 -5.29 0.27 15.01
CA ARG A 128 -6.31 0.06 16.03
C ARG A 128 -5.65 -0.37 17.33
N GLU A 129 -6.02 0.30 18.41
CA GLU A 129 -5.71 -0.15 19.77
C GLU A 129 -6.53 -1.41 20.07
N GLN A 130 -5.85 -2.50 20.39
CA GLN A 130 -6.49 -3.72 20.88
C GLN A 130 -6.70 -3.64 22.40
N ARG A 131 -7.68 -4.36 22.95
CA ARG A 131 -8.06 -4.37 24.38
C ARG A 131 -6.92 -4.69 25.37
N GLY A 132 -5.75 -5.12 24.90
CA GLY A 132 -4.54 -5.36 25.69
C GLY A 132 -3.51 -4.21 25.67
N GLY A 133 -3.84 -3.04 25.12
CA GLY A 133 -2.94 -1.88 25.05
C GLY A 133 -1.87 -1.95 23.95
N ALA A 134 -1.87 -2.99 23.13
CA ALA A 134 -1.00 -3.11 21.97
C ALA A 134 -1.65 -2.48 20.72
N MET A 135 -0.93 -1.60 20.04
CA MET A 135 -1.31 -1.02 18.74
C MET A 135 -0.74 -1.89 17.61
N LEU A 136 -1.59 -2.42 16.74
CA LEU A 136 -1.17 -3.27 15.61
C LEU A 136 -1.87 -2.82 14.31
N PRO A 137 -1.13 -2.69 13.19
CA PRO A 137 -1.72 -2.33 11.91
C PRO A 137 -2.43 -3.56 11.29
N THR A 138 -3.75 -3.63 11.44
CA THR A 138 -4.56 -4.80 11.04
C THR A 138 -4.79 -4.91 9.53
N GLY A 139 -4.38 -3.93 8.72
CA GLY A 139 -4.52 -3.95 7.26
C GLY A 139 -3.57 -4.92 6.53
N PHE A 140 -2.56 -5.46 7.22
CA PHE A 140 -1.51 -6.29 6.64
C PHE A 140 -1.66 -7.77 7.03
N ARG A 141 -1.51 -8.67 6.05
CA ARG A 141 -1.57 -10.12 6.30
C ARG A 141 -0.44 -10.57 7.22
N SER A 142 0.74 -9.97 7.10
CA SER A 142 1.91 -10.29 7.92
C SER A 142 1.64 -10.10 9.42
N VAL A 143 0.76 -9.15 9.78
CA VAL A 143 0.32 -8.91 11.16
C VAL A 143 -0.76 -9.90 11.57
N MET A 144 -1.67 -10.29 10.67
CA MET A 144 -2.66 -11.33 10.97
C MET A 144 -2.00 -12.69 11.22
N TYR A 145 -0.95 -13.04 10.48
CA TYR A 145 -0.21 -14.29 10.68
C TYR A 145 0.64 -14.31 11.95
N ILE A 146 0.95 -13.15 12.54
CA ILE A 146 1.65 -13.09 13.85
C ILE A 146 0.70 -13.35 15.02
N ASP A 147 -0.61 -13.14 14.84
CA ASP A 147 -1.65 -13.55 15.80
C ASP A 147 -1.95 -15.06 15.69
N VAL A 148 -0.91 -15.89 15.86
CA VAL A 148 -0.99 -17.37 15.88
C VAL A 148 -1.91 -17.87 17.00
N PHE A 149 -2.17 -17.06 18.02
CA PHE A 149 -2.92 -17.43 19.21
C PHE A 149 -4.41 -17.00 19.18
N GLY A 150 -4.87 -16.33 18.12
CA GLY A 150 -6.29 -15.98 17.94
C GLY A 150 -6.83 -14.96 18.95
N TRP A 151 -5.99 -14.04 19.44
CA TRP A 151 -6.40 -13.04 20.43
C TRP A 151 -7.42 -12.06 19.83
N ILE A 152 -7.38 -11.85 18.51
CA ILE A 152 -8.31 -10.98 17.78
C ILE A 152 -9.70 -11.64 17.62
N GLN A 153 -9.79 -12.95 17.39
CA GLN A 153 -11.06 -13.65 17.15
C GLN A 153 -11.91 -13.85 18.41
N ARG A 154 -11.29 -13.96 19.59
CA ARG A 154 -12.04 -14.16 20.86
C ARG A 154 -12.83 -12.94 21.35
N SER A 155 -12.74 -11.80 20.65
CA SER A 155 -13.47 -10.58 21.01
C SER A 155 -14.81 -10.41 20.31
N ALA A 156 -15.24 -11.35 19.46
CA ALA A 156 -16.65 -11.41 19.04
C ALA A 156 -17.49 -11.87 20.25
N PRO A 157 -18.54 -11.14 20.67
CA PRO A 157 -19.39 -11.58 21.77
C PRO A 157 -20.09 -12.87 21.36
N GLY A 158 -19.61 -14.01 21.86
CA GLY A 158 -20.37 -15.26 21.82
C GLY A 158 -21.67 -15.09 22.60
N PRO A 159 -22.79 -15.74 22.20
CA PRO A 159 -24.08 -15.65 22.88
C PRO A 159 -24.12 -16.24 24.31
N ASP A 160 -22.99 -16.68 24.86
CA ASP A 160 -22.94 -17.46 26.09
C ASP A 160 -22.72 -16.56 27.31
N ALA A 161 -23.65 -15.63 27.49
CA ALA A 161 -23.89 -14.97 28.77
C ALA A 161 -25.33 -15.25 29.21
N ARG A 162 -25.64 -16.53 29.46
CA ARG A 162 -26.74 -16.90 30.34
C ARG A 162 -26.20 -17.73 31.51
N ALA A 163 -26.46 -17.18 32.68
CA ALA A 163 -25.93 -17.47 34.00
C ALA A 163 -26.04 -18.94 34.47
N PRO A 164 -25.23 -19.33 35.48
CA PRO A 164 -25.41 -20.60 36.17
C PRO A 164 -26.69 -20.55 37.02
N ALA A 165 -27.70 -21.34 36.64
CA ALA A 165 -28.83 -21.60 37.52
C ALA A 165 -28.35 -22.55 38.63
N GLY A 166 -28.20 -21.98 39.83
CA GLY A 166 -27.86 -22.72 41.03
C GLY A 166 -28.87 -23.83 41.32
N SER A 167 -28.31 -24.95 41.77
CA SER A 167 -28.99 -26.03 42.44
C SER A 167 -29.78 -25.53 43.65
N ALA A 168 -31.09 -25.76 43.67
CA ALA A 168 -31.88 -25.81 44.89
C ALA A 168 -32.43 -27.24 45.01
N GLY A 169 -31.83 -28.01 45.92
CA GLY A 169 -32.46 -29.17 46.53
C GLY A 169 -33.22 -28.72 47.78
N GLY A 170 -34.38 -29.33 48.02
CA GLY A 170 -35.28 -29.07 49.15
C GLY A 170 -36.71 -29.41 48.79
#